data_AF-A0A938QZN4-F1
#
_entry.id   AF-A0A938QZN4-F1
#
_cell.length_a   1.000
_cell.length_b   1.000
_cell.length_c   1.000
_cell.angle_alpha   90.00
_cell.angle_beta   90.00
_cell.angle_gamma   90.00
#
_symmetry.space_group_name_H-M   'P 1'
#
loop_
_entity.id
_entity.type
_entity.pdbx_description
1 polymer ?
#
loop_
_entity_poly.entity_id
_entity_poly.type
_entity_poly.pdbx_seq_one_letter_code
_entity_poly.pdbx_strand_id
1 'polypeptide(L)'
;MAKRNDLEEVLNRAYALDQKEADREFAHLFKAHKASMRILVGAFNSGDLAEDQFINVAKALRDKMGHAGIVIDVDSYIRKSIPFRKKLKSRPKNELTKLLSELGKKVLLIDDEYESVGWKFLFDAILRENVLYAASKEEALGNLGNLSIGAVLLDLKLPSDPEDGIALLNEIKGKRLDLPVVIFTGEDTIKYQRKCFAEGAFDYFVKEFEEADKNYLGYYQTLKEILLTALQQSKAGEVWREILNLESDIRSAGPPYFEDVIHYLRKAYYFLTMREDSWSVRTILSRHDITHYAEVIIQSALGIETLMDKLINDRRNDPIVKLFLDKESVETITMGKKLNILRSMKILDKNIEEEIEDIFKLRNDCVHPKRGGLTISEKRAINILEAATHTVRGIIFSDSLLAFHLTKEETHPTKEEEIKKFISDFVPAKPGEIAVQMGEPIKVKIYSQTPGKVIGKKGSVIKSLSEEIESRFGRAKIDVISKT
;
A
#
# COMPACT_ATOMS: atom_id res chain seq x y z
N MET A 1 -58.23 16.26 19.27
CA MET A 1 -57.54 15.57 20.38
C MET A 1 -56.76 14.35 19.90
N ALA A 2 -57.31 13.46 19.05
CA ALA A 2 -56.60 12.28 18.53
C ALA A 2 -55.23 12.57 17.88
N LYS A 3 -55.12 13.56 16.97
CA LYS A 3 -53.82 13.94 16.33
C LYS A 3 -52.76 14.56 17.27
N ARG A 4 -53.14 15.01 18.47
CA ARG A 4 -52.23 15.68 19.41
C ARG A 4 -51.54 14.64 20.33
N ASN A 5 -52.26 13.58 20.68
CA ASN A 5 -51.72 12.44 21.45
C ASN A 5 -50.69 11.64 20.62
N ASP A 6 -50.92 11.47 19.31
CA ASP A 6 -49.97 10.78 18.43
C ASP A 6 -48.63 11.54 18.31
N LEU A 7 -48.67 12.88 18.36
CA LEU A 7 -47.47 13.72 18.26
C LEU A 7 -46.64 13.70 19.55
N GLU A 8 -47.29 13.71 20.72
CA GLU A 8 -46.63 13.56 22.02
C GLU A 8 -45.99 12.19 22.17
N GLU A 9 -46.63 11.12 21.69
CA GLU A 9 -46.05 9.78 21.74
C GLU A 9 -44.82 9.64 20.83
N VAL A 10 -44.86 10.24 19.63
CA VAL A 10 -43.70 10.29 18.71
C VAL A 10 -42.55 11.10 19.32
N LEU A 11 -42.85 12.26 19.92
CA LEU A 11 -41.84 13.09 20.61
C LEU A 11 -41.22 12.35 21.80
N ASN A 12 -42.03 11.71 22.65
CA ASN A 12 -41.54 10.94 23.79
C ASN A 12 -40.68 9.74 23.37
N ARG A 13 -41.02 9.06 22.26
CA ARG A 13 -40.17 8.00 21.69
C ARG A 13 -38.87 8.55 21.15
N ALA A 14 -38.88 9.71 20.47
CA ALA A 14 -37.68 10.37 20.00
C ALA A 14 -36.77 10.80 21.16
N TYR A 15 -37.32 11.43 22.21
CA TYR A 15 -36.58 11.77 23.43
C TYR A 15 -35.99 10.54 24.14
N ALA A 16 -36.74 9.44 24.22
CA ALA A 16 -36.25 8.21 24.83
C ALA A 16 -35.16 7.50 24.00
N LEU A 17 -35.20 7.64 22.67
CA LEU A 17 -34.15 7.15 21.78
C LEU A 17 -32.89 8.00 21.93
N ASP A 18 -33.03 9.33 21.90
CA ASP A 18 -31.96 10.31 22.10
C ASP A 18 -31.26 10.11 23.45
N GLN A 19 -32.04 9.88 24.52
CA GLN A 19 -31.49 9.59 25.85
C GLN A 19 -30.73 8.25 25.89
N LYS A 20 -31.25 7.20 25.25
CA LYS A 20 -30.54 5.90 25.16
C LYS A 20 -29.26 5.99 24.34
N GLU A 21 -29.25 6.82 23.31
CA GLU A 21 -28.10 7.06 22.45
C GLU A 21 -27.03 7.83 23.22
N ALA A 22 -27.41 8.89 23.93
CA ALA A 22 -26.53 9.63 24.84
C ALA A 22 -25.95 8.74 25.96
N ASP A 23 -26.75 7.86 26.57
CA ASP A 23 -26.28 6.91 27.59
C ASP A 23 -25.24 5.92 27.03
N ARG A 24 -25.43 5.46 25.78
CA ARG A 24 -24.50 4.56 25.11
C ARG A 24 -23.20 5.25 24.73
N GLU A 25 -23.29 6.47 24.18
CA GLU A 25 -22.14 7.29 23.83
C GLU A 25 -21.31 7.62 25.08
N PHE A 26 -21.97 8.01 26.17
CA PHE A 26 -21.32 8.23 27.46
C PHE A 26 -20.60 6.97 27.96
N ALA A 27 -21.25 5.81 27.91
CA ALA A 27 -20.64 4.54 28.30
C ALA A 27 -19.43 4.19 27.41
N HIS A 28 -19.51 4.47 26.11
CA HIS A 28 -18.42 4.26 25.16
C HIS A 28 -17.20 5.13 25.49
N LEU A 29 -17.40 6.45 25.59
CA LEU A 29 -16.38 7.42 25.98
C LEU A 29 -15.72 7.06 27.31
N PHE A 30 -16.51 6.66 28.31
CA PHE A 30 -16.01 6.26 29.62
C PHE A 30 -15.07 5.04 29.55
N LYS A 31 -15.46 4.01 28.78
CA LYS A 31 -14.66 2.79 28.62
C LYS A 31 -13.37 3.06 27.85
N ALA A 32 -13.45 3.79 26.75
CA ALA A 32 -12.31 4.13 25.93
C ALA A 32 -11.30 4.98 26.71
N HIS A 33 -11.79 5.87 27.57
CA HIS A 33 -10.93 6.62 28.48
C HIS A 33 -10.27 5.76 29.57
N LYS A 34 -10.99 4.80 30.16
CA LYS A 34 -10.37 3.82 31.07
C LYS A 34 -9.24 3.07 30.36
N ALA A 35 -9.44 2.70 29.09
CA ALA A 35 -8.40 2.06 28.29
C ALA A 35 -7.19 2.98 28.06
N SER A 36 -7.40 4.26 27.75
CA SER A 36 -6.31 5.23 27.59
C SER A 36 -5.52 5.43 28.89
N MET A 37 -6.19 5.51 30.04
CA MET A 37 -5.53 5.55 31.36
C MET A 37 -4.74 4.28 31.67
N ARG A 38 -5.24 3.09 31.31
CA ARG A 38 -4.50 1.82 31.49
C ARG A 38 -3.21 1.80 30.68
N ILE A 39 -3.27 2.19 29.41
CA ILE A 39 -2.09 2.28 28.52
C ILE A 39 -1.11 3.32 29.08
N LEU A 40 -1.60 4.49 29.50
CA LEU A 40 -0.78 5.55 30.08
C LEU A 40 0.00 5.08 31.32
N VAL A 41 -0.71 4.43 32.25
CA VAL A 41 -0.11 3.91 33.48
C VAL A 41 0.85 2.76 33.17
N GLY A 42 0.50 1.89 32.24
CA GLY A 42 1.36 0.80 31.78
C GLY A 42 2.65 1.31 31.14
N ALA A 43 2.57 2.34 30.28
CA ALA A 43 3.70 2.99 29.64
C ALA A 43 4.63 3.70 30.65
N PHE A 44 4.07 4.37 31.65
CA PHE A 44 4.87 4.92 32.75
C PHE A 44 5.54 3.80 33.57
N ASN A 45 4.78 2.75 33.90
CA ASN A 45 5.26 1.63 34.69
C ASN A 45 6.29 0.76 33.95
N SER A 46 6.27 0.72 32.62
CA SER A 46 7.29 0.05 31.79
C SER A 46 8.54 0.91 31.66
N GLY A 47 8.38 2.23 31.69
CA GLY A 47 9.43 3.22 31.58
C GLY A 47 9.43 4.00 30.28
N ASP A 48 8.46 3.79 29.41
CA ASP A 48 8.43 4.45 28.11
C ASP A 48 7.98 5.93 28.22
N LEU A 49 7.50 6.33 29.41
CA LEU A 49 7.14 7.69 29.76
C LEU A 49 7.90 8.17 31.00
N ALA A 50 8.37 9.41 30.96
CA ALA A 50 8.89 10.10 32.14
C ALA A 50 7.76 10.51 33.11
N GLU A 51 8.09 10.78 34.38
CA GLU A 51 7.12 11.10 35.43
C GLU A 51 6.34 12.40 35.14
N ASP A 52 7.03 13.42 34.65
CA ASP A 52 6.43 14.70 34.24
C ASP A 52 5.49 14.53 33.05
N GLN A 53 5.89 13.76 32.04
CA GLN A 53 5.03 13.43 30.89
C GLN A 53 3.78 12.67 31.33
N PHE A 54 3.93 11.66 32.19
CA PHE A 54 2.82 10.89 32.74
C PHE A 54 1.82 11.78 33.47
N ILE A 55 2.29 12.66 34.38
CA ILE A 55 1.43 13.58 35.13
C ILE A 55 0.70 14.55 34.18
N ASN A 56 1.40 15.09 33.19
CA ASN A 56 0.82 16.07 32.26
C ASN A 56 -0.28 15.43 31.39
N VAL A 57 -0.02 14.26 30.82
CA VAL A 57 -1.01 13.53 30.01
C VAL A 57 -2.19 13.10 30.86
N ALA A 58 -1.95 12.59 32.07
CA ALA A 58 -3.02 12.19 32.99
C ALA A 58 -3.95 13.36 33.33
N LYS A 59 -3.40 14.56 33.57
CA LYS A 59 -4.19 15.78 33.79
C LYS A 59 -4.95 16.21 32.54
N ALA A 60 -4.31 16.18 31.36
CA ALA A 60 -4.99 16.52 30.09
C ALA A 60 -6.17 15.58 29.83
N LEU A 61 -6.00 14.29 30.08
CA LEU A 61 -7.04 13.26 30.03
C LEU A 61 -8.18 13.58 31.01
N ARG A 62 -7.87 13.88 32.29
CA ARG A 62 -8.88 14.28 33.29
C ARG A 62 -9.67 15.50 32.82
N ASP A 63 -8.97 16.54 32.39
CA ASP A 63 -9.61 17.82 32.03
C ASP A 63 -10.54 17.60 30.84
N LYS A 64 -10.12 16.81 29.83
CA LYS A 64 -10.98 16.47 28.69
C LYS A 64 -12.26 15.73 29.10
N MET A 65 -12.16 14.76 30.00
CA MET A 65 -13.34 14.03 30.49
C MET A 65 -14.24 14.86 31.39
N GLY A 66 -13.66 15.80 32.14
CA GLY A 66 -14.43 16.78 32.91
C GLY A 66 -15.39 17.58 32.03
N HIS A 67 -14.96 17.96 30.81
CA HIS A 67 -15.84 18.62 29.84
C HIS A 67 -16.95 17.70 29.32
N ALA A 68 -16.73 16.39 29.29
CA ALA A 68 -17.73 15.37 28.93
C ALA A 68 -18.61 14.93 30.13
N GLY A 69 -18.51 15.60 31.29
CA GLY A 69 -19.28 15.26 32.49
C GLY A 69 -18.82 13.98 33.20
N ILE A 70 -17.64 13.44 32.84
CA ILE A 70 -17.09 12.21 33.38
C ILE A 70 -16.00 12.53 34.41
N VAL A 71 -16.20 12.08 35.65
CA VAL A 71 -15.22 12.25 36.74
C VAL A 71 -14.43 10.95 36.95
N ILE A 72 -13.14 11.01 36.68
CA ILE A 72 -12.19 9.90 36.92
C ILE A 72 -11.15 10.36 37.92
N ASP A 73 -10.92 9.54 38.96
CA ASP A 73 -9.93 9.81 40.01
C ASP A 73 -8.49 9.56 39.51
N VAL A 74 -8.04 10.46 38.62
CA VAL A 74 -6.68 10.46 38.08
C VAL A 74 -5.63 10.59 39.19
N ASP A 75 -5.93 11.32 40.27
CA ASP A 75 -5.01 11.49 41.38
C ASP A 75 -4.72 10.16 42.10
N SER A 76 -5.70 9.25 42.18
CA SER A 76 -5.49 7.89 42.67
C SER A 76 -4.56 7.07 41.79
N TYR A 77 -4.65 7.20 40.47
CA TYR A 77 -3.69 6.57 39.55
C TYR A 77 -2.28 7.12 39.77
N ILE A 78 -2.12 8.44 39.87
CA ILE A 78 -0.81 9.08 40.10
C ILE A 78 -0.21 8.62 41.43
N ARG A 79 -0.98 8.70 42.53
CA ARG A 79 -0.54 8.32 43.89
C ARG A 79 -0.11 6.86 43.99
N LYS A 80 -0.72 5.96 43.22
CA LYS A 80 -0.38 4.53 43.21
C LYS A 80 0.80 4.20 42.30
N SER A 81 0.85 4.82 41.11
CA SER A 81 1.83 4.46 40.07
C SER A 81 3.23 4.99 40.36
N ILE A 82 3.38 6.22 40.87
CA ILE A 82 4.71 6.80 41.15
C ILE A 82 5.51 5.97 42.17
N PRO A 83 4.96 5.61 43.35
CA PRO A 83 5.69 4.76 44.30
C PRO A 83 5.97 3.36 43.77
N PHE A 84 5.04 2.79 42.99
CA PHE A 84 5.25 1.49 42.34
C PHE A 84 6.43 1.55 41.35
N ARG A 85 6.47 2.57 40.50
CA ARG A 85 7.56 2.78 39.54
C ARG A 85 8.91 3.01 40.22
N LYS A 86 8.96 3.77 41.32
CA LYS A 86 10.21 3.96 42.09
C LYS A 86 10.77 2.65 42.67
N LYS A 87 9.94 1.63 42.90
CA LYS A 87 10.38 0.29 43.32
C LYS A 87 10.92 -0.55 42.16
N LEU A 88 10.53 -0.23 40.92
CA LEU A 88 11.07 -0.88 39.73
C LEU A 88 12.47 -0.33 39.45
N LYS A 89 13.50 -1.20 39.48
CA LYS A 89 14.90 -0.82 39.25
C LYS A 89 15.23 -0.47 37.78
N SER A 90 14.26 -0.51 36.88
CA SER A 90 14.49 -0.38 35.44
C SER A 90 14.49 1.09 34.99
N ARG A 91 15.40 1.42 34.07
CA ARG A 91 15.43 2.72 33.38
C ARG A 91 14.30 2.82 32.35
N PRO A 92 13.98 4.05 31.88
CA PRO A 92 13.13 4.24 30.72
C PRO A 92 13.58 3.42 29.52
N LYS A 93 12.64 2.71 28.87
CA LYS A 93 12.91 1.86 27.72
C LYS A 93 12.11 2.34 26.51
N ASN A 94 12.49 3.50 25.97
CA ASN A 94 11.86 4.11 24.79
C ASN A 94 12.15 3.34 23.48
N GLU A 95 12.15 2.01 23.52
CA GLU A 95 12.43 1.07 22.44
C GLU A 95 11.52 1.33 21.25
N LEU A 96 10.22 1.57 21.48
CA LEU A 96 9.26 1.82 20.40
C LEU A 96 9.54 3.13 19.67
N THR A 97 9.67 4.24 20.39
CA THR A 97 10.00 5.56 19.83
C THR A 97 11.37 5.55 19.14
N LYS A 98 12.35 4.88 19.75
CA LYS A 98 13.71 4.73 19.20
C LYS A 98 13.68 3.94 17.90
N LEU A 99 13.00 2.79 17.87
CA LEU A 99 12.86 1.98 16.66
C LEU A 99 12.16 2.75 15.54
N LEU A 100 11.06 3.45 15.84
CA LEU A 100 10.34 4.27 14.86
C LEU A 100 11.27 5.35 14.27
N SER A 101 12.04 6.03 15.11
CA SER A 101 13.00 7.06 14.67
C SER A 101 14.14 6.47 13.83
N GLU A 102 14.69 5.33 14.25
CA GLU A 102 15.76 4.62 13.52
C GLU A 102 15.30 4.10 12.14
N LEU A 103 14.05 3.66 12.05
CA LEU A 103 13.44 3.20 10.79
C LEU A 103 12.88 4.35 9.94
N GLY A 104 12.78 5.58 10.49
CA GLY A 104 12.06 6.68 9.84
C GLY A 104 10.57 6.36 9.62
N LYS A 105 9.97 5.59 10.54
CA LYS A 105 8.60 5.08 10.43
C LYS A 105 7.64 5.73 11.42
N LYS A 106 6.35 5.69 11.08
CA LYS A 106 5.23 6.19 11.88
C LYS A 106 4.15 5.13 12.04
N VAL A 107 3.36 5.26 13.10
CA VAL A 107 2.11 4.51 13.30
C VAL A 107 0.95 5.39 12.85
N LEU A 108 0.05 4.87 12.01
CA LEU A 108 -1.22 5.54 11.69
C LEU A 108 -2.31 5.01 12.62
N LEU A 109 -2.88 5.86 13.46
CA LEU A 109 -4.08 5.56 14.24
C LEU A 109 -5.32 5.99 13.45
N ILE A 110 -6.21 5.03 13.19
CA ILE A 110 -7.49 5.24 12.53
C ILE A 110 -8.61 4.97 13.52
N ASP A 111 -9.24 6.02 14.01
CA ASP A 111 -10.27 6.01 15.05
C ASP A 111 -10.96 7.38 14.99
N ASP A 112 -12.28 7.45 14.79
CA ASP A 112 -13.05 8.70 14.66
C ASP A 112 -13.15 9.47 15.98
N GLU A 113 -12.90 8.79 17.10
CA GLU A 113 -12.90 9.34 18.44
C GLU A 113 -11.47 9.62 18.98
N TYR A 114 -10.44 9.54 18.14
CA TYR A 114 -9.05 9.70 18.58
C TYR A 114 -8.78 10.99 19.34
N GLU A 115 -9.48 12.07 18.97
CA GLU A 115 -9.48 13.29 19.74
C GLU A 115 -10.32 13.16 21.00
N SER A 116 -11.63 12.89 20.89
CA SER A 116 -12.59 12.95 22.01
C SER A 116 -12.19 12.08 23.20
N VAL A 117 -11.68 10.87 22.94
CA VAL A 117 -11.25 9.89 23.96
C VAL A 117 -9.86 10.19 24.53
N GLY A 118 -9.07 11.03 23.86
CA GLY A 118 -7.73 11.40 24.27
C GLY A 118 -6.62 10.45 23.81
N TRP A 119 -6.91 9.59 22.82
CA TRP A 119 -5.89 8.77 22.14
C TRP A 119 -4.76 9.64 21.60
N LYS A 120 -5.10 10.83 21.09
CA LYS A 120 -4.10 11.81 20.64
C LYS A 120 -3.06 12.14 21.71
N PHE A 121 -3.50 12.61 22.88
CA PHE A 121 -2.57 12.99 23.97
C PHE A 121 -1.69 11.82 24.43
N LEU A 122 -2.28 10.64 24.49
CA LEU A 122 -1.59 9.42 24.89
C LEU A 122 -0.51 9.02 23.88
N PHE A 123 -0.88 8.86 22.61
CA PHE A 123 0.05 8.41 21.59
C PHE A 123 1.06 9.48 21.19
N ASP A 124 0.71 10.77 21.23
CA ASP A 124 1.69 11.86 21.08
C ASP A 124 2.75 11.80 22.19
N ALA A 125 2.40 11.39 23.41
CA ALA A 125 3.37 11.27 24.51
C ALA A 125 4.28 10.04 24.37
N ILE A 126 3.73 8.90 23.94
CA ILE A 126 4.46 7.61 23.81
C ILE A 126 5.27 7.56 22.50
N LEU A 127 4.66 7.92 21.38
CA LEU A 127 5.21 7.81 20.03
C LEU A 127 5.84 9.10 19.51
N ARG A 128 5.55 10.24 20.16
CA ARG A 128 6.06 11.58 19.77
C ARG A 128 5.64 11.94 18.34
N GLU A 129 6.55 12.44 17.52
CA GLU A 129 6.30 12.80 16.12
C GLU A 129 6.05 11.59 15.19
N ASN A 130 6.16 10.36 15.71
CA ASN A 130 6.04 9.12 14.95
C ASN A 130 4.63 8.52 14.95
N VAL A 131 3.61 9.37 15.10
CA VAL A 131 2.19 9.00 14.96
C VAL A 131 1.48 9.93 13.98
N LEU A 132 0.57 9.35 13.19
CA LEU A 132 -0.38 10.04 12.34
C LEU A 132 -1.79 9.62 12.74
N TYR A 133 -2.77 10.45 12.40
CA TYR A 133 -4.16 10.23 12.77
C TYR A 133 -5.06 10.35 11.54
N ALA A 134 -6.11 9.53 11.52
CA ALA A 134 -7.21 9.61 10.56
C ALA A 134 -8.52 9.35 11.29
N ALA A 135 -9.50 10.23 11.15
CA ALA A 135 -10.84 10.08 11.70
C ALA A 135 -11.81 9.40 10.73
N SER A 136 -11.42 9.22 9.47
CA SER A 136 -12.27 8.62 8.45
C SER A 136 -11.51 7.68 7.51
N LYS A 137 -12.28 6.88 6.78
CA LYS A 137 -11.79 6.05 5.69
C LYS A 137 -11.02 6.87 4.64
N GLU A 138 -11.54 8.02 4.24
CA GLU A 138 -10.94 8.88 3.22
C GLU A 138 -9.58 9.41 3.69
N GLU A 139 -9.50 9.86 4.94
CA GLU A 139 -8.24 10.30 5.54
C GLU A 139 -7.23 9.15 5.65
N ALA A 140 -7.70 7.96 6.07
CA ALA A 140 -6.86 6.78 6.16
C ALA A 140 -6.29 6.40 4.79
N LEU A 141 -7.13 6.31 3.76
CA LEU A 141 -6.72 5.97 2.40
C LEU A 141 -5.82 7.03 1.78
N GLY A 142 -6.07 8.31 2.05
CA GLY A 142 -5.20 9.42 1.62
C GLY A 142 -3.80 9.34 2.21
N ASN A 143 -3.67 8.80 3.42
CA ASN A 143 -2.38 8.59 4.08
C ASN A 143 -1.63 7.36 3.57
N LEU A 144 -2.25 6.39 2.88
CA LEU A 144 -1.58 5.15 2.47
C LEU A 144 -0.41 5.35 1.48
N GLY A 145 -0.42 6.46 0.74
CA GLY A 145 0.71 6.87 -0.11
C GLY A 145 1.94 7.30 0.69
N ASN A 146 1.79 7.60 1.99
CA ASN A 146 2.89 7.94 2.86
C ASN A 146 3.67 6.67 3.27
N LEU A 147 4.83 6.51 2.68
CA LEU A 147 5.72 5.36 2.89
C LEU A 147 6.43 5.36 4.25
N SER A 148 6.34 6.45 5.01
CA SER A 148 6.79 6.46 6.41
C SER A 148 5.84 5.67 7.32
N ILE A 149 4.61 5.37 6.89
CA ILE A 149 3.72 4.55 7.72
C ILE A 149 4.24 3.11 7.73
N GLY A 150 4.61 2.64 8.92
CA GLY A 150 5.14 1.30 9.18
C GLY A 150 4.16 0.36 9.86
N ALA A 151 3.11 0.89 10.51
CA ALA A 151 2.02 0.12 11.08
C ALA A 151 0.73 0.94 11.16
N VAL A 152 -0.40 0.27 11.21
CA VAL A 152 -1.73 0.87 11.41
C VAL A 152 -2.34 0.30 12.69
N LEU A 153 -2.92 1.17 13.51
CA LEU A 153 -3.89 0.83 14.55
C LEU A 153 -5.28 1.20 14.00
N LEU A 154 -6.14 0.22 13.78
CA LEU A 154 -7.46 0.42 13.16
C LEU A 154 -8.58 0.06 14.14
N ASP A 155 -9.42 1.02 14.49
CA ASP A 155 -10.68 0.71 15.16
C ASP A 155 -11.68 0.07 14.19
N LEU A 156 -12.43 -0.93 14.67
CA LEU A 156 -13.42 -1.61 13.82
C LEU A 156 -14.71 -0.80 13.67
N LYS A 157 -15.13 -0.08 14.72
CA LYS A 157 -16.37 0.70 14.72
C LYS A 157 -16.08 2.09 14.18
N LEU A 158 -15.52 2.15 12.97
CA LEU A 158 -15.20 3.38 12.28
C LEU A 158 -16.23 3.66 11.17
N PRO A 159 -17.24 4.51 11.38
CA PRO A 159 -17.58 5.24 12.61
C PRO A 159 -18.59 4.49 13.52
N SER A 160 -19.18 3.38 13.08
CA SER A 160 -20.24 2.73 13.88
C SER A 160 -20.35 1.21 13.78
N ASP A 161 -20.20 0.60 12.61
CA ASP A 161 -20.30 -0.86 12.45
C ASP A 161 -18.91 -1.51 12.34
N PRO A 162 -18.61 -2.60 13.08
CA PRO A 162 -17.38 -3.38 12.89
C PRO A 162 -17.09 -3.82 11.44
N GLU A 163 -18.14 -4.00 10.64
CA GLU A 163 -18.02 -4.35 9.22
C GLU A 163 -17.36 -3.26 8.38
N ASP A 164 -17.54 -1.98 8.73
CA ASP A 164 -16.90 -0.85 8.03
C ASP A 164 -15.39 -0.85 8.23
N GLY A 165 -14.94 -1.11 9.47
CA GLY A 165 -13.51 -1.27 9.77
C GLY A 165 -12.90 -2.47 9.06
N ILE A 166 -13.64 -3.58 8.91
CA ILE A 166 -13.16 -4.74 8.14
C ILE A 166 -13.08 -4.43 6.65
N ALA A 167 -14.04 -3.70 6.09
CA ALA A 167 -13.98 -3.24 4.70
C ALA A 167 -12.75 -2.33 4.48
N LEU A 168 -12.48 -1.42 5.42
CA LEU A 168 -11.28 -0.58 5.38
C LEU A 168 -9.99 -1.40 5.50
N LEU A 169 -9.93 -2.41 6.36
CA LEU A 169 -8.81 -3.36 6.42
C LEU A 169 -8.55 -3.99 5.05
N ASN A 170 -9.58 -4.50 4.38
CA ASN A 170 -9.46 -5.12 3.07
C ASN A 170 -8.91 -4.13 2.03
N GLU A 171 -9.40 -2.89 2.02
CA GLU A 171 -8.90 -1.84 1.11
C GLU A 171 -7.46 -1.43 1.40
N ILE A 172 -7.07 -1.31 2.68
CA ILE A 172 -5.68 -1.06 3.08
C ILE A 172 -4.80 -2.19 2.56
N LYS A 173 -5.19 -3.46 2.75
CA LYS A 173 -4.42 -4.62 2.29
C LYS A 173 -4.37 -4.76 0.78
N GLY A 174 -5.43 -4.35 0.07
CA GLY A 174 -5.42 -4.28 -1.40
C GLY A 174 -4.41 -3.27 -1.96
N LYS A 175 -4.13 -2.18 -1.23
CA LYS A 175 -3.19 -1.12 -1.66
C LYS A 175 -1.77 -1.27 -1.09
N ARG A 176 -1.67 -1.69 0.18
CA ARG A 176 -0.45 -1.82 0.97
C ARG A 176 -0.47 -3.16 1.69
N LEU A 177 -0.27 -4.23 0.93
CA LEU A 177 -0.23 -5.59 1.46
C LEU A 177 0.85 -5.74 2.55
N ASP A 178 1.94 -4.98 2.40
CA ASP A 178 3.07 -4.85 3.30
C ASP A 178 2.75 -4.27 4.67
N LEU A 179 1.73 -3.42 4.74
CA LEU A 179 1.50 -2.59 5.90
C LEU A 179 0.77 -3.42 6.97
N PRO A 180 1.40 -3.74 8.11
CA PRO A 180 0.72 -4.47 9.18
C PRO A 180 -0.40 -3.58 9.76
N VAL A 181 -1.59 -4.17 9.84
CA VAL A 181 -2.78 -3.54 10.41
C VAL A 181 -3.13 -4.29 11.69
N VAL A 182 -2.95 -3.63 12.82
CA VAL A 182 -3.36 -4.12 14.14
C VAL A 182 -4.76 -3.58 14.38
N ILE A 183 -5.70 -4.49 14.63
CA ILE A 183 -7.04 -4.07 15.03
C ILE A 183 -6.97 -3.58 16.47
N PHE A 184 -7.47 -2.36 16.71
CA PHE A 184 -7.42 -1.67 17.98
C PHE A 184 -8.85 -1.28 18.38
N THR A 185 -9.58 -2.18 19.05
CA THR A 185 -11.04 -2.02 19.21
C THR A 185 -11.58 -2.55 20.54
N GLY A 186 -12.78 -2.10 20.94
CA GLY A 186 -13.52 -2.65 22.08
C GLY A 186 -14.34 -3.90 21.74
N GLU A 187 -14.49 -4.24 20.46
CA GLU A 187 -15.20 -5.45 20.01
C GLU A 187 -14.35 -6.71 20.26
N ASP A 188 -14.85 -7.65 21.07
CA ASP A 188 -14.09 -8.83 21.53
C ASP A 188 -14.73 -10.18 21.16
N THR A 189 -15.59 -10.21 20.14
CA THR A 189 -16.19 -11.49 19.73
C THR A 189 -15.24 -12.28 18.83
N ILE A 190 -15.13 -13.59 19.09
CA ILE A 190 -14.36 -14.54 18.28
C ILE A 190 -14.74 -14.47 16.79
N LYS A 191 -16.02 -14.17 16.49
CA LYS A 191 -16.50 -13.98 15.12
C LYS A 191 -15.72 -12.88 14.39
N TYR A 192 -15.63 -11.68 14.97
CA TYR A 192 -14.93 -10.55 14.33
C TYR A 192 -13.42 -10.73 14.35
N GLN A 193 -12.84 -11.26 15.42
CA GLN A 193 -11.41 -11.59 15.46
C GLN A 193 -11.03 -12.52 14.29
N ARG A 194 -11.77 -13.64 14.10
CA ARG A 194 -11.53 -14.58 12.99
C ARG A 194 -11.67 -13.92 11.63
N LYS A 195 -12.67 -13.05 11.47
CA LYS A 195 -12.89 -12.32 10.22
C LYS A 195 -11.74 -11.36 9.92
N CYS A 196 -11.30 -10.57 10.89
CA CYS A 196 -10.15 -9.67 10.72
C CYS A 196 -8.88 -10.43 10.33
N PHE A 197 -8.57 -11.55 10.99
CA PHE A 197 -7.42 -12.38 10.62
C PHE A 197 -7.56 -12.99 9.22
N ALA A 198 -8.76 -13.41 8.81
CA ALA A 198 -9.01 -13.92 7.46
C ALA A 198 -8.79 -12.84 6.39
N GLU A 199 -9.14 -11.58 6.70
CA GLU A 199 -8.94 -10.41 5.84
C GLU A 199 -7.51 -9.82 5.92
N GLY A 200 -6.60 -10.48 6.67
CA GLY A 200 -5.18 -10.16 6.69
C GLY A 200 -4.73 -9.20 7.79
N ALA A 201 -5.53 -8.98 8.84
CA ALA A 201 -5.06 -8.28 10.04
C ALA A 201 -3.78 -8.93 10.58
N PHE A 202 -2.83 -8.09 10.99
CA PHE A 202 -1.56 -8.53 11.55
C PHE A 202 -1.74 -9.08 12.97
N ASP A 203 -2.46 -8.33 13.80
CA ASP A 203 -2.78 -8.71 15.17
C ASP A 203 -4.06 -8.00 15.65
N TYR A 204 -4.50 -8.33 16.85
CA TYR A 204 -5.72 -7.82 17.46
C TYR A 204 -5.46 -7.38 18.90
N PHE A 205 -5.77 -6.13 19.22
CA PHE A 205 -5.65 -5.55 20.55
C PHE A 205 -7.00 -5.06 21.04
N VAL A 206 -7.50 -5.68 22.11
CA VAL A 206 -8.79 -5.36 22.70
C VAL A 206 -8.63 -4.21 23.71
N LYS A 207 -9.36 -3.11 23.48
CA LYS A 207 -9.42 -1.93 24.38
C LYS A 207 -10.04 -2.29 25.74
N GLU A 208 -10.95 -3.25 25.76
CA GLU A 208 -11.74 -3.67 26.91
C GLU A 208 -11.31 -5.04 27.44
N PHE A 209 -11.23 -5.19 28.76
CA PHE A 209 -11.09 -6.48 29.44
C PHE A 209 -11.71 -6.37 30.84
N GLU A 210 -11.87 -7.51 31.53
CA GLU A 210 -12.53 -7.58 32.84
C GLU A 210 -11.88 -6.63 33.87
N GLU A 211 -12.70 -5.78 34.52
CA GLU A 211 -12.25 -4.70 35.42
C GLU A 211 -11.45 -5.18 36.65
N ALA A 212 -11.49 -6.47 36.96
CA ALA A 212 -10.71 -7.08 38.04
C ALA A 212 -9.20 -7.07 37.73
N ASP A 213 -8.81 -6.97 36.46
CA ASP A 213 -7.43 -7.07 36.06
C ASP A 213 -6.72 -5.71 36.20
N LYS A 214 -5.79 -5.65 37.15
CA LYS A 214 -5.00 -4.46 37.49
C LYS A 214 -3.62 -4.48 36.84
N ASN A 215 -3.37 -5.41 35.91
CA ASN A 215 -2.09 -5.56 35.25
C ASN A 215 -1.90 -4.55 34.10
N TYR A 216 -1.85 -3.26 34.44
CA TYR A 216 -1.64 -2.19 33.46
C TYR A 216 -0.30 -2.31 32.74
N LEU A 217 0.73 -2.81 33.44
CA LEU A 217 2.04 -3.05 32.84
C LEU A 217 1.96 -4.10 31.72
N GLY A 218 1.36 -5.27 32.01
CA GLY A 218 1.15 -6.32 31.02
C GLY A 218 0.31 -5.85 29.84
N TYR A 219 -0.78 -5.12 30.11
CA TYR A 219 -1.65 -4.56 29.07
C TYR A 219 -0.89 -3.67 28.07
N TYR A 220 -0.06 -2.75 28.57
CA TYR A 220 0.80 -1.92 27.71
C TYR A 220 1.90 -2.73 27.03
N GLN A 221 2.53 -3.69 27.73
CA GLN A 221 3.56 -4.54 27.15
C GLN A 221 3.03 -5.33 25.96
N THR A 222 1.81 -5.86 26.03
CA THR A 222 1.17 -6.53 24.90
C THR A 222 1.01 -5.59 23.69
N LEU A 223 0.46 -4.39 23.88
CA LEU A 223 0.35 -3.41 22.78
C LEU A 223 1.73 -3.06 22.18
N LYS A 224 2.72 -2.84 23.05
CA LYS A 224 4.09 -2.51 22.66
C LYS A 224 4.73 -3.64 21.85
N GLU A 225 4.60 -4.89 22.30
CA GLU A 225 5.16 -6.06 21.62
C GLU A 225 4.52 -6.27 20.25
N ILE A 226 3.20 -6.13 20.14
CA ILE A 226 2.48 -6.18 18.87
C ILE A 226 3.03 -5.11 17.91
N LEU A 227 3.13 -3.85 18.37
CA LEU A 227 3.64 -2.75 17.54
C LEU A 227 5.10 -2.92 17.15
N LEU A 228 5.97 -3.37 18.07
CA LEU A 228 7.38 -3.65 17.78
C LEU A 228 7.51 -4.74 16.71
N THR A 229 6.72 -5.81 16.82
CA THR A 229 6.73 -6.92 15.85
C THR A 229 6.20 -6.47 14.49
N ALA A 230 5.09 -5.71 14.46
CA ALA A 230 4.55 -5.11 13.24
C ALA A 230 5.60 -4.24 12.53
N LEU A 231 6.24 -3.32 13.25
CA LEU A 231 7.24 -2.42 12.68
C LEU A 231 8.47 -3.17 12.15
N GLN A 232 8.85 -4.30 12.76
CA GLN A 232 9.95 -5.12 12.26
C GLN A 232 9.60 -5.88 10.97
N GLN A 233 8.36 -6.35 10.82
CA GLN A 233 7.88 -6.98 9.58
C GLN A 233 7.85 -5.99 8.40
N SER A 234 7.65 -4.70 8.69
CA SER A 234 7.65 -3.64 7.66
C SER A 234 8.99 -3.45 6.93
N LYS A 235 10.07 -4.16 7.33
CA LYS A 235 11.36 -4.16 6.62
C LYS A 235 11.25 -4.61 5.17
N ALA A 236 10.30 -5.49 4.83
CA ALA A 236 10.02 -5.86 3.44
C ALA A 236 9.30 -4.75 2.65
N GLY A 237 8.83 -3.68 3.30
CA GLY A 237 8.11 -2.59 2.64
C GLY A 237 8.93 -1.83 1.59
N GLU A 238 10.25 -1.95 1.60
CA GLU A 238 11.10 -1.45 0.50
C GLU A 238 10.86 -2.23 -0.80
N VAL A 239 10.84 -3.56 -0.71
CA VAL A 239 10.53 -4.45 -1.85
C VAL A 239 9.14 -4.18 -2.41
N TRP A 240 8.14 -3.99 -1.52
CA TRP A 240 6.80 -3.64 -1.96
C TRP A 240 6.77 -2.32 -2.74
N ARG A 241 7.55 -1.33 -2.30
CA ARG A 241 7.67 -0.04 -3.00
C ARG A 241 8.28 -0.22 -4.38
N GLU A 242 9.28 -1.07 -4.53
CA GLU A 242 9.85 -1.39 -5.84
C GLU A 242 8.82 -2.06 -6.75
N ILE A 243 8.01 -2.98 -6.22
CA ILE A 243 6.91 -3.61 -6.97
C ILE A 243 5.86 -2.57 -7.39
N LEU A 244 5.48 -1.64 -6.51
CA LEU A 244 4.53 -0.57 -6.84
C LEU A 244 5.10 0.43 -7.86
N ASN A 245 6.37 0.80 -7.73
CA ASN A 245 7.05 1.66 -8.70
C ASN A 245 7.09 0.96 -10.06
N LEU A 246 7.48 -0.31 -10.08
CA LEU A 246 7.45 -1.13 -11.29
C LEU A 246 6.05 -1.20 -11.90
N GLU A 247 5.00 -1.45 -11.11
CA GLU A 247 3.62 -1.46 -11.59
C GLU A 247 3.22 -0.10 -12.19
N SER A 248 3.56 1.01 -11.53
CA SER A 248 3.31 2.36 -12.04
C SER A 248 4.03 2.59 -13.36
N ASP A 249 5.30 2.22 -13.44
CA ASP A 249 6.11 2.38 -14.65
C ASP A 249 5.53 1.55 -15.80
N ILE A 250 5.13 0.30 -15.53
CA ILE A 250 4.47 -0.59 -16.50
C ILE A 250 3.13 -0.03 -16.95
N ARG A 251 2.30 0.50 -16.05
CA ARG A 251 1.03 1.11 -16.43
C ARG A 251 1.23 2.34 -17.33
N SER A 252 2.35 3.04 -17.16
CA SER A 252 2.65 4.25 -17.94
C SER A 252 3.27 3.96 -19.32
N ALA A 253 4.11 2.93 -19.43
CA ALA A 253 4.97 2.72 -20.60
C ALA A 253 5.25 1.22 -20.91
N GLY A 254 4.63 0.31 -20.16
CA GLY A 254 4.81 -1.12 -20.30
C GLY A 254 3.70 -1.79 -21.13
N PRO A 255 3.87 -3.08 -21.46
CA PRO A 255 2.92 -3.79 -22.32
C PRO A 255 1.62 -4.17 -21.58
N PRO A 256 0.47 -4.26 -22.28
CA PRO A 256 -0.86 -4.31 -21.65
C PRO A 256 -1.14 -5.59 -20.85
N TYR A 257 -0.38 -6.66 -21.08
CA TYR A 257 -0.57 -7.97 -20.44
C TYR A 257 0.35 -8.21 -19.23
N PHE A 258 1.00 -7.17 -18.72
CA PHE A 258 1.94 -7.27 -17.60
C PHE A 258 1.30 -7.37 -16.23
N GLU A 259 -0.02 -7.19 -16.14
CA GLU A 259 -0.75 -7.37 -14.89
C GLU A 259 -0.55 -8.77 -14.31
N ASP A 260 -0.41 -9.79 -15.15
CA ASP A 260 -0.11 -11.16 -14.72
C ASP A 260 1.28 -11.29 -14.09
N VAL A 261 2.27 -10.53 -14.58
CA VAL A 261 3.64 -10.52 -14.02
C VAL A 261 3.63 -9.88 -12.64
N ILE A 262 2.96 -8.73 -12.52
CA ILE A 262 2.78 -8.04 -11.24
C ILE A 262 2.01 -8.91 -10.25
N HIS A 263 1.02 -9.68 -10.71
CA HIS A 263 0.31 -10.64 -9.86
C HIS A 263 1.26 -11.63 -9.19
N TYR A 264 2.21 -12.21 -9.93
CA TYR A 264 3.22 -13.12 -9.38
C TYR A 264 4.15 -12.44 -8.37
N LEU A 265 4.64 -11.23 -8.66
CA LEU A 265 5.49 -10.48 -7.72
C LEU A 265 4.74 -10.09 -6.44
N ARG A 266 3.47 -9.66 -6.57
CA ARG A 266 2.61 -9.38 -5.41
C ARG A 266 2.35 -10.64 -4.59
N LYS A 267 2.19 -11.80 -5.24
CA LYS A 267 2.02 -13.09 -4.56
C LYS A 267 3.31 -13.55 -3.89
N ALA A 268 4.47 -13.35 -4.52
CA ALA A 268 5.76 -13.59 -3.88
C ALA A 268 5.92 -12.71 -2.63
N TYR A 269 5.56 -11.42 -2.74
CA TYR A 269 5.54 -10.50 -1.61
C TYR A 269 4.59 -10.93 -0.50
N TYR A 270 3.39 -11.42 -0.86
CA TYR A 270 2.44 -11.97 0.11
C TYR A 270 3.11 -13.04 0.97
N PHE A 271 3.72 -14.06 0.34
CA PHE A 271 4.40 -15.14 1.05
C PHE A 271 5.58 -14.65 1.90
N LEU A 272 6.31 -13.64 1.43
CA LEU A 272 7.39 -13.02 2.19
C LEU A 272 6.90 -12.41 3.51
N THR A 273 5.70 -11.81 3.49
CA THR A 273 5.10 -11.19 4.68
C THR A 273 4.30 -12.16 5.55
N MET A 274 4.11 -13.41 5.17
CA MET A 274 3.33 -14.34 5.99
C MET A 274 4.06 -14.68 7.29
N ARG A 275 3.36 -14.65 8.44
CA ARG A 275 3.90 -15.20 9.69
C ARG A 275 3.77 -16.72 9.72
N GLU A 276 4.83 -17.43 10.11
CA GLU A 276 4.84 -18.89 10.23
C GLU A 276 3.73 -19.45 11.13
N ASP A 277 3.36 -18.71 12.18
CA ASP A 277 2.32 -19.09 13.13
C ASP A 277 0.90 -18.72 12.69
N SER A 278 0.73 -18.02 11.57
CA SER A 278 -0.59 -17.63 11.05
C SER A 278 -1.44 -18.86 10.69
N TRP A 279 -2.73 -18.82 11.05
CA TRP A 279 -3.70 -19.86 10.71
C TRP A 279 -3.78 -20.11 9.19
N SER A 280 -3.64 -19.06 8.39
CA SER A 280 -3.62 -19.11 6.93
C SER A 280 -2.43 -19.94 6.42
N VAL A 281 -1.24 -19.74 7.00
CA VAL A 281 -0.02 -20.50 6.66
C VAL A 281 -0.19 -21.97 7.02
N ARG A 282 -0.70 -22.26 8.24
CA ARG A 282 -0.98 -23.64 8.67
C ARG A 282 -1.98 -24.34 7.76
N THR A 283 -2.88 -23.61 7.12
CA THR A 283 -3.88 -24.19 6.22
C THR A 283 -3.36 -24.35 4.79
N ILE A 284 -2.59 -23.38 4.29
CA ILE A 284 -2.07 -23.36 2.91
C ILE A 284 -0.85 -24.27 2.75
N LEU A 285 0.08 -24.28 3.72
CA LEU A 285 1.37 -24.98 3.61
C LEU A 285 1.40 -26.36 4.29
N SER A 286 0.41 -26.72 5.12
CA SER A 286 0.38 -28.05 5.77
C SER A 286 0.32 -29.23 4.80
N ARG A 287 0.14 -28.98 3.50
CA ARG A 287 0.10 -30.00 2.46
C ARG A 287 1.43 -30.19 1.72
N HIS A 288 2.41 -29.29 1.86
CA HIS A 288 3.63 -29.28 1.03
C HIS A 288 4.87 -29.12 1.93
N ASP A 289 5.93 -29.89 1.70
CA ASP A 289 7.23 -29.78 2.41
C ASP A 289 8.02 -28.51 2.00
N ILE A 290 7.33 -27.40 1.76
CA ILE A 290 7.88 -26.16 1.19
C ILE A 290 7.63 -25.01 2.17
N THR A 291 8.69 -24.29 2.53
CA THR A 291 8.59 -23.09 3.39
C THR A 291 7.89 -21.95 2.64
N HIS A 292 7.22 -21.03 3.35
CA HIS A 292 6.63 -19.84 2.73
C HIS A 292 7.68 -19.01 1.97
N TYR A 293 8.93 -18.95 2.45
CA TYR A 293 10.03 -18.30 1.73
C TYR A 293 10.45 -19.02 0.44
N ALA A 294 10.33 -20.33 0.35
CA ALA A 294 10.54 -21.03 -0.92
C ALA A 294 9.45 -20.68 -1.94
N GLU A 295 8.23 -20.41 -1.50
CA GLU A 295 7.15 -19.94 -2.36
C GLU A 295 7.43 -18.53 -2.92
N VAL A 296 8.13 -17.66 -2.17
CA VAL A 296 8.62 -16.36 -2.68
C VAL A 296 9.46 -16.57 -3.95
N ILE A 297 10.35 -17.56 -3.96
CA ILE A 297 11.22 -17.86 -5.11
C ILE A 297 10.41 -18.43 -6.26
N ILE A 298 9.52 -19.38 -5.96
CA ILE A 298 8.67 -20.02 -6.97
C ILE A 298 7.83 -18.96 -7.69
N GLN A 299 7.17 -18.07 -6.94
CA GLN A 299 6.35 -17.01 -7.51
C GLN A 299 7.20 -15.96 -8.23
N SER A 300 8.38 -15.59 -7.71
CA SER A 300 9.32 -14.68 -8.39
C SER A 300 9.75 -15.23 -9.75
N ALA A 301 10.14 -16.51 -9.81
CA ALA A 301 10.54 -17.18 -11.03
C ALA A 301 9.38 -17.33 -12.02
N LEU A 302 8.16 -17.64 -11.54
CA LEU A 302 6.97 -17.71 -12.37
C LEU A 302 6.61 -16.35 -12.99
N GLY A 303 6.82 -15.25 -12.26
CA GLY A 303 6.63 -13.89 -12.80
C GLY A 303 7.57 -13.62 -13.99
N ILE A 304 8.86 -13.92 -13.82
CA ILE A 304 9.87 -13.80 -14.89
C ILE A 304 9.54 -14.74 -16.06
N GLU A 305 9.20 -16.00 -15.78
CA GLU A 305 8.85 -16.99 -16.81
C GLU A 305 7.65 -16.52 -17.64
N THR A 306 6.59 -16.06 -16.97
CA THR A 306 5.37 -15.53 -17.60
C THR A 306 5.69 -14.33 -18.48
N LEU A 307 6.54 -13.42 -18.01
CA LEU A 307 7.02 -12.30 -18.79
C LEU A 307 7.70 -12.76 -20.08
N MET A 308 8.69 -13.64 -19.95
CA MET A 308 9.45 -14.16 -21.09
C MET A 308 8.55 -14.87 -22.09
N ASP A 309 7.62 -15.70 -21.61
CA ASP A 309 6.68 -16.44 -22.47
C ASP A 309 5.80 -15.50 -23.27
N LYS A 310 5.27 -14.46 -22.63
CA LYS A 310 4.46 -13.45 -23.32
C LYS A 310 5.26 -12.67 -24.34
N LEU A 311 6.50 -12.26 -24.01
CA LEU A 311 7.37 -11.54 -24.96
C LEU A 311 7.71 -12.37 -26.20
N ILE A 312 8.01 -13.66 -26.01
CA ILE A 312 8.30 -14.57 -27.12
C ILE A 312 7.03 -14.81 -27.94
N ASN A 313 5.88 -15.02 -27.28
CA ASN A 313 4.59 -15.21 -27.97
C ASN A 313 4.17 -13.97 -28.77
N ASP A 314 4.35 -12.77 -28.23
CA ASP A 314 4.07 -11.49 -28.93
C ASP A 314 4.91 -11.33 -30.20
N ARG A 315 6.07 -11.98 -30.24
CA ARG A 315 7.02 -11.98 -31.34
C ARG A 315 7.13 -13.33 -32.03
N ARG A 316 6.11 -14.18 -31.93
CA ARG A 316 6.10 -15.52 -32.56
C ARG A 316 6.36 -15.51 -34.07
N ASN A 317 6.08 -14.38 -34.71
CA ASN A 317 6.31 -14.20 -36.15
C ASN A 317 7.72 -13.70 -36.53
N ASP A 318 8.53 -13.27 -35.56
CA ASP A 318 9.90 -12.83 -35.77
C ASP A 318 10.77 -13.98 -36.32
N PRO A 319 11.62 -13.75 -37.35
CA PRO A 319 12.47 -14.79 -37.92
C PRO A 319 13.35 -15.52 -36.91
N ILE A 320 13.88 -14.80 -35.91
CA ILE A 320 14.69 -15.36 -34.83
C ILE A 320 13.83 -16.30 -33.99
N VAL A 321 12.65 -15.83 -33.56
CA VAL A 321 11.73 -16.62 -32.72
C VAL A 321 11.28 -17.88 -33.47
N LYS A 322 10.93 -17.77 -34.76
CA LYS A 322 10.56 -18.93 -35.59
C LYS A 322 11.68 -19.96 -35.70
N LEU A 323 12.92 -19.51 -35.86
CA LEU A 323 14.09 -20.37 -35.96
C LEU A 323 14.28 -21.22 -34.69
N PHE A 324 14.05 -20.64 -33.52
CA PHE A 324 14.20 -21.34 -32.25
C PHE A 324 12.98 -22.17 -31.84
N LEU A 325 11.77 -21.79 -32.26
CA LEU A 325 10.55 -22.54 -31.91
C LEU A 325 10.34 -23.79 -32.78
N ASP A 326 10.65 -23.75 -34.09
CA ASP A 326 10.53 -24.89 -35.03
C ASP A 326 9.26 -25.77 -34.85
N LYS A 327 8.13 -25.14 -34.50
CA LYS A 327 6.77 -25.68 -34.21
C LYS A 327 6.43 -26.03 -32.74
N GLU A 328 7.37 -25.93 -31.81
CA GLU A 328 7.09 -26.05 -30.37
C GLU A 328 6.23 -24.88 -29.87
N SER A 329 5.49 -25.09 -28.77
CA SER A 329 4.80 -24.00 -28.06
C SER A 329 5.78 -23.34 -27.09
N VAL A 330 5.64 -22.04 -26.87
CA VAL A 330 6.56 -21.27 -26.01
C VAL A 330 6.56 -21.81 -24.57
N GLU A 331 5.42 -22.32 -24.11
CA GLU A 331 5.26 -22.89 -22.77
C GLU A 331 6.02 -24.21 -22.61
N THR A 332 6.33 -24.90 -23.72
CA THR A 332 7.01 -26.21 -23.71
C THR A 332 8.52 -26.13 -23.91
N ILE A 333 9.05 -25.00 -24.40
CA ILE A 333 10.49 -24.87 -24.62
C ILE A 333 11.25 -24.71 -23.31
N THR A 334 12.49 -25.21 -23.28
CA THR A 334 13.33 -25.11 -22.09
C THR A 334 13.70 -23.67 -21.77
N MET A 335 13.99 -23.39 -20.50
CA MET A 335 14.42 -22.07 -20.06
C MET A 335 15.65 -21.57 -20.84
N GLY A 336 16.62 -22.46 -21.11
CA GLY A 336 17.79 -22.13 -21.93
C GLY A 336 17.43 -21.73 -23.37
N LYS A 337 16.41 -22.34 -23.98
CA LYS A 337 15.89 -21.90 -25.29
C LYS A 337 15.26 -20.51 -25.19
N LYS A 338 14.46 -20.24 -24.14
CA LYS A 338 13.84 -18.92 -23.91
C LYS A 338 14.90 -17.81 -23.76
N LEU A 339 15.95 -18.05 -22.98
CA LEU A 339 17.09 -17.13 -22.82
C LEU A 339 17.81 -16.85 -24.14
N ASN A 340 18.12 -17.90 -24.92
CA ASN A 340 18.76 -17.75 -26.22
C ASN A 340 17.96 -16.90 -27.21
N ILE A 341 16.63 -17.06 -27.22
CA ILE A 341 15.73 -16.23 -28.04
C ILE A 341 15.86 -14.76 -27.63
N LEU A 342 15.61 -14.44 -26.36
CA LEU A 342 15.59 -13.05 -25.90
C LEU A 342 16.97 -12.37 -25.98
N ARG A 343 18.05 -13.12 -25.77
CA ARG A 343 19.43 -12.66 -26.01
C ARG A 343 19.66 -12.31 -27.47
N SER A 344 19.23 -13.18 -28.39
CA SER A 344 19.36 -12.94 -29.84
C SER A 344 18.56 -11.71 -30.28
N MET A 345 17.49 -11.39 -29.57
CA MET A 345 16.65 -10.21 -29.78
C MET A 345 17.16 -8.95 -29.05
N LYS A 346 18.31 -9.05 -28.37
CA LYS A 346 18.93 -7.97 -27.56
C LYS A 346 17.99 -7.39 -26.51
N ILE A 347 17.07 -8.21 -25.98
CA ILE A 347 16.17 -7.84 -24.88
C ILE A 347 16.88 -8.04 -23.54
N LEU A 348 17.72 -9.07 -23.43
CA LEU A 348 18.50 -9.36 -22.24
C LEU A 348 19.92 -8.81 -22.35
N ASP A 349 20.38 -8.16 -21.30
CA ASP A 349 21.81 -7.94 -21.06
C ASP A 349 22.39 -9.09 -20.21
N LYS A 350 23.72 -9.10 -20.07
CA LYS A 350 24.45 -10.16 -19.36
C LYS A 350 24.11 -10.23 -17.87
N ASN A 351 23.88 -9.09 -17.22
CA ASN A 351 23.61 -9.03 -15.79
C ASN A 351 22.20 -9.59 -15.49
N ILE A 352 21.21 -9.18 -16.28
CA ILE A 352 19.84 -9.69 -16.19
C ILE A 352 19.81 -11.21 -16.44
N GLU A 353 20.59 -11.69 -17.42
CA GLU A 353 20.67 -13.12 -17.70
C GLU A 353 21.25 -13.93 -16.52
N GLU A 354 22.34 -13.45 -15.91
CA GLU A 354 22.93 -14.09 -14.71
C GLU A 354 21.93 -14.11 -13.54
N GLU A 355 21.17 -13.02 -13.30
CA GLU A 355 20.11 -12.97 -12.29
C GLU A 355 19.01 -14.01 -12.54
N ILE A 356 18.55 -14.13 -13.80
CA ILE A 356 17.53 -15.12 -14.17
C ILE A 356 18.03 -16.54 -13.91
N GLU A 357 19.26 -16.87 -14.34
CA GLU A 357 19.83 -18.19 -14.13
C GLU A 357 19.92 -18.56 -12.64
N ASP A 358 20.35 -17.61 -11.80
CA ASP A 358 20.44 -17.80 -10.35
C ASP A 358 19.07 -18.04 -9.70
N ILE A 359 18.05 -17.25 -10.06
CA ILE A 359 16.69 -17.40 -9.54
C ILE A 359 16.10 -18.76 -9.94
N PHE A 360 16.26 -19.18 -11.21
CA PHE A 360 15.71 -20.44 -11.70
C PHE A 360 16.44 -21.66 -11.14
N LYS A 361 17.75 -21.57 -10.90
CA LYS A 361 18.51 -22.60 -10.21
C LYS A 361 17.96 -22.83 -8.80
N LEU A 362 17.70 -21.74 -8.06
CA LEU A 362 17.10 -21.83 -6.72
C LEU A 362 15.68 -22.39 -6.76
N ARG A 363 14.85 -21.96 -7.71
CA ARG A 363 13.50 -22.53 -7.91
C ARG A 363 13.54 -24.05 -8.07
N ASN A 364 14.45 -24.56 -8.91
CA ASN A 364 14.60 -26.00 -9.14
C ASN A 364 15.02 -26.76 -7.88
N ASP A 365 15.86 -26.14 -7.05
CA ASP A 365 16.27 -26.71 -5.77
C ASP A 365 15.11 -26.76 -4.76
N CYS A 366 14.19 -25.78 -4.79
CA CYS A 366 13.00 -25.75 -3.93
C CYS A 366 11.98 -26.85 -4.24
N VAL A 367 11.87 -27.29 -5.50
CA VAL A 367 10.89 -28.31 -5.95
C VAL A 367 11.45 -29.74 -6.01
N HIS A 368 12.72 -29.95 -5.64
CA HIS A 368 13.39 -31.23 -5.84
C HIS A 368 12.99 -32.29 -4.78
N PRO A 369 12.33 -33.40 -5.16
CA PRO A 369 11.75 -34.37 -4.22
C PRO A 369 12.75 -35.01 -3.25
N LYS A 370 13.99 -35.24 -3.69
CA LYS A 370 15.06 -35.84 -2.86
C LYS A 370 15.80 -34.85 -1.96
N ARG A 371 15.57 -33.54 -2.12
CA ARG A 371 16.26 -32.49 -1.34
C ARG A 371 15.39 -31.93 -0.21
N GLY A 372 14.13 -32.39 -0.07
CA GLY A 372 13.27 -32.06 1.06
C GLY A 372 12.81 -30.60 1.11
N GLY A 373 12.87 -29.87 0.00
CA GLY A 373 12.65 -28.43 -0.04
C GLY A 373 13.83 -27.65 0.52
N LEU A 374 14.12 -26.48 -0.04
CA LEU A 374 15.21 -25.62 0.46
C LEU A 374 14.66 -24.72 1.57
N THR A 375 15.26 -24.80 2.77
CA THR A 375 14.99 -23.83 3.84
C THR A 375 15.80 -22.57 3.58
N ILE A 376 15.12 -21.42 3.49
CA ILE A 376 15.72 -20.15 3.09
C ILE A 376 15.41 -19.12 4.16
N SER A 377 16.41 -18.30 4.52
CA SER A 377 16.24 -17.19 5.45
C SER A 377 15.41 -16.07 4.83
N GLU A 378 14.62 -15.37 5.63
CA GLU A 378 13.88 -14.16 5.24
C GLU A 378 14.73 -13.18 4.41
N LYS A 379 15.92 -12.82 4.89
CA LYS A 379 16.84 -11.91 4.19
C LYS A 379 17.17 -12.37 2.77
N ARG A 380 17.32 -13.67 2.56
CA ARG A 380 17.61 -14.23 1.23
C ARG A 380 16.36 -14.23 0.34
N ALA A 381 15.17 -14.43 0.91
CA ALA A 381 13.92 -14.30 0.17
C ALA A 381 13.65 -12.85 -0.26
N ILE A 382 13.92 -11.86 0.60
CA ILE A 382 13.91 -10.43 0.29
C ILE A 382 14.79 -10.15 -0.94
N ASN A 383 16.08 -10.51 -0.86
CA ASN A 383 17.03 -10.27 -1.94
C ASN A 383 16.61 -10.91 -3.28
N ILE A 384 15.98 -12.09 -3.25
CA ILE A 384 15.50 -12.76 -4.47
C ILE A 384 14.31 -12.03 -5.07
N LEU A 385 13.39 -11.55 -4.26
CA LEU A 385 12.24 -10.79 -4.75
C LEU A 385 12.66 -9.41 -5.29
N GLU A 386 13.64 -8.75 -4.66
CA GLU A 386 14.28 -7.54 -5.18
C GLU A 386 14.93 -7.81 -6.54
N ALA A 387 15.77 -8.84 -6.64
CA ALA A 387 16.39 -9.25 -7.89
C ALA A 387 15.36 -9.57 -8.98
N ALA A 388 14.27 -10.27 -8.65
CA ALA A 388 13.20 -10.55 -9.60
C ALA A 388 12.49 -9.28 -10.08
N THR A 389 12.23 -8.34 -9.16
CA THR A 389 11.62 -7.03 -9.49
C THR A 389 12.55 -6.22 -10.39
N HIS A 390 13.85 -6.20 -10.09
CA HIS A 390 14.90 -5.57 -10.91
C HIS A 390 15.00 -6.21 -12.31
N THR A 391 15.09 -7.53 -12.39
CA THR A 391 15.10 -8.30 -13.64
C THR A 391 13.88 -7.97 -14.51
N VAL A 392 12.67 -7.99 -13.93
CA VAL A 392 11.44 -7.66 -14.65
C VAL A 392 11.51 -6.22 -15.19
N ARG A 393 11.94 -5.26 -14.36
CA ARG A 393 12.14 -3.86 -14.78
C ARG A 393 13.13 -3.76 -15.95
N GLY A 394 14.29 -4.39 -15.84
CA GLY A 394 15.33 -4.37 -16.86
C GLY A 394 14.88 -4.93 -18.20
N ILE A 395 14.11 -6.02 -18.19
CA ILE A 395 13.53 -6.60 -19.41
C ILE A 395 12.54 -5.60 -20.06
N ILE A 396 11.63 -5.03 -19.27
CA ILE A 396 10.55 -4.15 -19.76
C ILE A 396 11.10 -2.87 -20.36
N PHE A 397 12.07 -2.26 -19.68
CA PHE A 397 12.64 -0.98 -20.06
C PHE A 397 13.94 -1.13 -20.85
N SER A 398 14.19 -2.32 -21.42
CA SER A 398 15.30 -2.51 -22.36
C SER A 398 15.08 -1.65 -23.61
N ASP A 399 16.15 -1.03 -24.12
CA ASP A 399 16.10 -0.16 -25.31
C ASP A 399 15.44 -0.87 -26.50
N SER A 400 15.74 -2.16 -26.67
CA SER A 400 15.19 -3.01 -27.74
C SER A 400 13.69 -3.27 -27.60
N LEU A 401 13.16 -3.32 -26.37
CA LEU A 401 11.74 -3.51 -26.13
C LEU A 401 10.98 -2.19 -26.19
N LEU A 402 11.54 -1.10 -25.66
CA LEU A 402 10.99 0.24 -25.80
C LEU A 402 10.89 0.66 -27.27
N ALA A 403 11.96 0.46 -28.06
CA ALA A 403 11.94 0.71 -29.49
C ALA A 403 10.85 -0.08 -30.21
N PHE A 404 10.62 -1.33 -29.81
CA PHE A 404 9.56 -2.16 -30.41
C PHE A 404 8.15 -1.68 -30.09
N HIS A 405 7.88 -1.28 -28.84
CA HIS A 405 6.56 -0.75 -28.46
C HIS A 405 6.26 0.55 -29.18
N LEU A 406 7.26 1.43 -29.32
CA LEU A 406 7.18 2.62 -30.17
C LEU A 406 6.85 2.25 -31.63
N THR A 407 7.44 1.18 -32.18
CA THR A 407 7.12 0.71 -33.56
C THR A 407 5.78 -0.03 -33.70
N LYS A 408 5.20 -0.55 -32.61
CA LYS A 408 3.85 -1.15 -32.62
C LYS A 408 2.76 -0.08 -32.52
N GLU A 409 3.06 1.06 -31.87
CA GLU A 409 2.12 2.20 -31.74
C GLU A 409 2.19 3.24 -32.88
N GLU A 410 3.25 3.24 -33.71
CA GLU A 410 3.33 3.99 -34.97
C GLU A 410 3.45 2.98 -36.15
N THR A 411 2.48 2.74 -37.03
CA THR A 411 1.68 3.70 -37.80
C THR A 411 0.46 2.96 -38.38
N HIS A 412 -0.73 3.55 -38.28
CA HIS A 412 -1.67 3.43 -39.40
C HIS A 412 -1.31 4.56 -40.36
N PRO A 413 -0.70 4.28 -41.54
CA PRO A 413 -0.30 5.30 -42.50
C PRO A 413 -1.44 6.28 -42.84
N THR A 414 -2.68 5.78 -42.79
CA THR A 414 -3.91 6.54 -43.02
C THR A 414 -4.15 7.66 -42.02
N LYS A 415 -3.86 7.48 -40.72
CA LYS A 415 -4.13 8.53 -39.72
C LYS A 415 -3.12 9.67 -39.79
N GLU A 416 -1.86 9.38 -40.09
CA GLU A 416 -0.83 10.42 -40.24
C GLU A 416 -1.10 11.29 -41.47
N GLU A 417 -1.47 10.68 -42.60
CA GLU A 417 -1.88 11.40 -43.81
C GLU A 417 -3.17 12.21 -43.59
N GLU A 418 -4.15 11.66 -42.86
CA GLU A 418 -5.38 12.37 -42.50
C GLU A 418 -5.12 13.59 -41.61
N ILE A 419 -4.24 13.48 -40.61
CA ILE A 419 -3.86 14.59 -39.73
C ILE A 419 -3.07 15.66 -40.52
N LYS A 420 -2.11 15.24 -41.35
CA LYS A 420 -1.34 16.16 -42.22
C LYS A 420 -2.26 16.91 -43.18
N LYS A 421 -3.23 16.22 -43.79
CA LYS A 421 -4.24 16.80 -44.66
C LYS A 421 -5.15 17.77 -43.90
N PHE A 422 -5.65 17.37 -42.73
CA PHE A 422 -6.50 18.23 -41.90
C PHE A 422 -5.79 19.52 -41.48
N ILE A 423 -4.53 19.45 -41.04
CA ILE A 423 -3.74 20.64 -40.68
C ILE A 423 -3.53 21.56 -41.89
N SER A 424 -3.25 20.97 -43.07
CA SER A 424 -3.10 21.72 -44.32
C SER A 424 -4.41 22.41 -44.77
N ASP A 425 -5.56 21.80 -44.52
CA ASP A 425 -6.87 22.37 -44.85
C ASP A 425 -7.27 23.48 -43.85
N PHE A 426 -6.89 23.35 -42.59
CA PHE A 426 -7.26 24.29 -41.51
C PHE A 426 -6.36 25.53 -41.47
N VAL A 427 -5.07 25.41 -41.81
CA VAL A 427 -4.12 26.53 -41.86
C VAL A 427 -3.67 26.73 -43.30
N PRO A 428 -4.17 27.76 -44.02
CA PRO A 428 -3.78 28.01 -45.41
C PRO A 428 -2.34 28.57 -45.45
N ALA A 429 -1.36 27.68 -45.35
CA ALA A 429 0.05 28.00 -45.47
C ALA A 429 0.60 27.48 -46.81
N LYS A 430 1.60 28.18 -47.37
CA LYS A 430 2.25 27.71 -48.59
C LYS A 430 3.02 26.41 -48.31
N PRO A 431 3.14 25.48 -49.28
CA PRO A 431 3.92 24.26 -49.12
C PRO A 431 5.33 24.58 -48.59
N GLY A 432 5.70 24.02 -47.43
CA GLY A 432 6.98 24.27 -46.75
C GLY A 432 6.95 25.30 -45.62
N GLU A 433 5.86 26.06 -45.41
CA GLU A 433 5.79 27.04 -44.29
C GLU A 433 5.50 26.39 -42.93
N ILE A 434 5.01 25.14 -42.87
CA ILE A 434 4.68 24.38 -41.66
C ILE A 434 5.44 23.05 -41.68
N ALA A 435 6.20 22.76 -40.62
CA ALA A 435 6.81 21.45 -40.39
C ALA A 435 6.14 20.77 -39.19
N VAL A 436 5.62 19.56 -39.37
CA VAL A 436 5.05 18.73 -38.30
C VAL A 436 6.12 17.72 -37.86
N GLN A 437 6.53 17.77 -36.60
CA GLN A 437 7.50 16.84 -36.03
C GLN A 437 6.82 15.97 -34.98
N MET A 438 6.53 14.72 -35.30
CA MET A 438 5.91 13.79 -34.35
C MET A 438 6.96 13.23 -33.37
N GLY A 439 6.59 13.13 -32.10
CA GLY A 439 7.27 12.35 -31.08
C GLY A 439 6.23 11.96 -30.03
N GLU A 440 6.32 10.77 -29.45
CA GLU A 440 5.29 10.29 -28.54
C GLU A 440 5.31 10.98 -27.17
N PRO A 441 4.14 11.35 -26.60
CA PRO A 441 2.81 11.34 -27.24
C PRO A 441 2.70 12.44 -28.31
N ILE A 442 2.10 12.14 -29.49
CA ILE A 442 2.08 12.94 -30.75
C ILE A 442 2.19 14.49 -30.58
N LYS A 443 3.41 15.02 -30.41
CA LYS A 443 3.58 16.47 -30.24
C LYS A 443 3.53 17.20 -31.58
N VAL A 444 2.39 17.76 -31.98
CA VAL A 444 2.29 18.60 -33.18
C VAL A 444 2.90 19.98 -32.90
N LYS A 445 4.16 20.17 -33.26
CA LYS A 445 4.82 21.48 -33.25
C LYS A 445 4.60 22.17 -34.60
N ILE A 446 4.12 23.41 -34.59
CA ILE A 446 3.92 24.24 -35.78
C ILE A 446 4.98 25.34 -35.75
N TYR A 447 5.89 25.32 -36.73
CA TYR A 447 6.94 26.33 -36.87
C TYR A 447 6.68 27.19 -38.12
N SER A 448 7.02 28.48 -38.06
CA SER A 448 7.19 29.28 -39.28
C SER A 448 8.61 29.09 -39.80
N GLN A 449 8.77 28.70 -41.07
CA GLN A 449 10.10 28.62 -41.68
C GLN A 449 10.67 30.00 -42.10
N THR A 450 9.94 31.09 -41.88
CA THR A 450 10.42 32.46 -42.18
C THR A 450 10.80 33.17 -40.88
N PRO A 451 12.09 33.46 -40.63
CA PRO A 451 12.53 34.16 -39.41
C PRO A 451 11.80 35.50 -39.25
N GLY A 452 11.18 35.72 -38.08
CA GLY A 452 10.52 36.99 -37.74
C GLY A 452 9.08 37.17 -38.23
N LYS A 453 8.50 36.18 -38.92
CA LYS A 453 7.09 36.20 -39.34
C LYS A 453 6.23 35.57 -38.23
N VAL A 454 5.68 36.40 -37.34
CA VAL A 454 4.70 35.95 -36.35
C VAL A 454 3.48 35.39 -37.09
N ILE A 455 3.20 34.10 -36.91
CA ILE A 455 1.93 33.50 -37.34
C ILE A 455 0.84 34.29 -36.62
N GLY A 456 0.10 35.10 -37.38
CA GLY A 456 -0.63 36.26 -36.91
C GLY A 456 -1.57 36.01 -35.74
N LYS A 457 -1.74 37.07 -34.93
CA LYS A 457 -2.73 37.26 -33.86
C LYS A 457 -3.88 36.24 -33.83
N LYS A 458 -3.77 35.25 -32.96
CA LYS A 458 -4.75 34.92 -31.89
C LYS A 458 -4.46 33.49 -31.39
N GLY A 459 -4.18 33.35 -30.10
CA GLY A 459 -4.24 32.06 -29.42
C GLY A 459 -5.58 31.33 -29.59
N SER A 460 -6.64 31.99 -30.10
CA SER A 460 -7.91 31.34 -30.43
C SER A 460 -7.81 30.36 -31.61
N VAL A 461 -6.98 30.61 -32.63
CA VAL A 461 -6.88 29.69 -33.79
C VAL A 461 -6.14 28.42 -33.40
N ILE A 462 -5.05 28.56 -32.64
CA ILE A 462 -4.30 27.42 -32.10
C ILE A 462 -5.15 26.64 -31.10
N LYS A 463 -5.92 27.34 -30.26
CA LYS A 463 -6.83 26.71 -29.31
C LYS A 463 -7.97 25.97 -30.02
N SER A 464 -8.60 26.58 -31.03
CA SER A 464 -9.63 25.91 -31.83
C SER A 464 -9.08 24.73 -32.63
N LEU A 465 -7.87 24.84 -33.19
CA LEU A 465 -7.20 23.71 -33.85
C LEU A 465 -6.92 22.58 -32.85
N SER A 466 -6.43 22.90 -31.64
CA SER A 466 -6.21 21.93 -30.57
C SER A 466 -7.52 21.24 -30.16
N GLU A 467 -8.57 22.01 -29.90
CA GLU A 467 -9.89 21.51 -29.51
C GLU A 467 -10.52 20.62 -30.59
N GLU A 468 -10.35 20.98 -31.87
CA GLU A 468 -10.95 20.23 -32.98
C GLU A 468 -10.15 18.96 -33.34
N ILE A 469 -8.83 19.01 -33.19
CA ILE A 469 -7.96 17.84 -33.24
C ILE A 469 -8.28 16.89 -32.08
N GLU A 470 -8.40 17.40 -30.85
CA GLU A 470 -8.76 16.59 -29.68
C GLU A 470 -10.15 15.97 -29.82
N SER A 471 -11.13 16.72 -30.37
CA SER A 471 -12.47 16.21 -30.63
C SER A 471 -12.52 15.11 -31.68
N ARG A 472 -11.62 15.16 -32.68
CA ARG A 472 -11.64 14.25 -33.83
C ARG A 472 -10.72 13.04 -33.65
N PHE A 473 -9.66 13.18 -32.85
CA PHE A 473 -8.61 12.19 -32.68
C PHE A 473 -8.33 11.78 -31.22
N GLY A 474 -8.91 12.46 -30.23
CA GLY A 474 -8.85 12.10 -28.79
C GLY A 474 -7.80 12.87 -27.97
N ARG A 475 -8.09 13.09 -26.67
CA ARG A 475 -7.31 13.93 -25.71
C ARG A 475 -5.88 13.47 -25.40
N ALA A 476 -5.53 12.21 -25.64
CA ALA A 476 -4.33 11.62 -25.04
C ALA A 476 -3.01 11.94 -25.75
N LYS A 477 -3.01 12.62 -26.91
CA LYS A 477 -1.81 12.60 -27.77
C LYS A 477 -1.32 13.93 -28.34
N ILE A 478 -1.79 15.16 -28.04
CA ILE A 478 -1.34 16.35 -28.84
C ILE A 478 -1.05 17.61 -28.01
N ASP A 479 0.24 17.96 -27.83
CA ASP A 479 0.74 19.24 -27.30
C ASP A 479 1.03 20.21 -28.46
N VAL A 480 0.26 21.31 -28.60
CA VAL A 480 0.56 22.36 -29.59
C VAL A 480 1.47 23.43 -28.97
N ILE A 481 2.75 23.42 -29.35
CA ILE A 481 3.75 24.38 -28.85
C ILE A 481 4.05 25.40 -29.94
N SER A 482 3.71 26.68 -29.72
CA SER A 482 4.20 27.77 -30.56
C SER A 482 5.58 28.21 -30.09
N LYS A 483 6.61 28.07 -30.93
CA LYS A 483 7.85 28.83 -30.78
C LYS A 483 7.99 29.79 -31.95
N THR A 484 8.31 31.04 -31.61
CA THR A 484 8.67 32.09 -32.55
C THR A 484 10.00 31.79 -33.21
#